data_AF-A0A3B1B774-F1
#
_entry.id   AF-A0A3B1B774-F1
#
_cell.length_a   1.000
_cell.length_b   1.000
_cell.length_c   1.000
_cell.angle_alpha   90.00
_cell.angle_beta   90.00
_cell.angle_gamma   90.00
#
_symmetry.space_group_name_H-M   'P 1'
#
loop_
_entity.id
_entity.type
_entity.pdbx_description
1 polymer ?
#
loop_
_entity_poly.entity_id
_entity_poly.type
_entity_poly.pdbx_seq_one_letter_code
_entity_poly.pdbx_strand_id
1 'polypeptide(L)' 'MSDCLFCKIAAGEIPADIVFEDEQVVAFKDIYPKAAVHLLLIPRQHIVS' A
#
# COMPACT_ATOMS: atom_id res chain seq x y z
N MET A 1 15.02 5.79 0.03
CA MET A 1 13.93 5.69 -0.96
C MET A 1 13.92 4.35 -1.70
N SER A 2 15.06 3.80 -2.12
CA SER A 2 15.13 2.60 -3.01
C SER A 2 14.68 1.26 -2.41
N ASP A 3 14.36 1.18 -1.10
CA ASP A 3 14.02 -0.10 -0.45
C ASP A 3 12.80 -0.06 0.47
N CYS A 4 11.90 0.91 0.27
CA CYS A 4 10.63 0.93 0.98
C CYS A 4 9.66 -0.08 0.35
N LEU A 5 9.23 -1.08 1.13
CA LEU A 5 8.24 -2.08 0.72
C LEU A 5 6.95 -1.43 0.19
N PHE A 6 6.42 -0.42 0.91
CA PHE A 6 5.19 0.26 0.52
C PHE A 6 5.33 1.07 -0.78
N CYS A 7 6.51 1.62 -1.06
CA CYS A 7 6.76 2.26 -2.35
C CYS A 7 6.71 1.25 -3.49
N LYS A 8 7.28 0.05 -3.30
CA LYS A 8 7.23 -1.03 -4.32
C LYS A 8 5.80 -1.51 -4.55
N ILE A 9 4.96 -1.56 -3.50
CA ILE A 9 3.52 -1.85 -3.62
C ILE A 9 2.83 -0.74 -4.41
N ALA A 10 3.02 0.52 -4.03
CA ALA A 10 2.40 1.66 -4.70
C ALA A 10 2.84 1.78 -6.17
N ALA A 11 4.07 1.36 -6.51
CA ALA A 11 4.58 1.34 -7.88
C ALA A 11 4.12 0.12 -8.69
N GLY A 12 3.46 -0.86 -8.07
CA GLY A 12 3.06 -2.11 -8.73
C GLY A 12 4.23 -3.06 -9.04
N GLU A 13 5.39 -2.86 -8.41
CA GLU A 13 6.58 -3.70 -8.60
C GLU A 13 6.46 -5.04 -7.86
N ILE A 14 5.67 -5.06 -6.78
CA ILE A 14 5.35 -6.28 -6.02
C ILE A 14 3.84 -6.44 -5.89
N PRO A 15 3.34 -7.69 -5.90
CA PRO A 15 1.91 -7.94 -5.85
C PRO A 15 1.31 -7.53 -4.50
N ALA A 16 0.11 -6.94 -4.56
CA ALA A 16 -0.75 -6.68 -3.41
C ALA A 16 -2.22 -6.85 -3.83
N ASP A 17 -3.08 -7.23 -2.89
CA ASP A 17 -4.54 -7.32 -3.13
C ASP A 17 -5.14 -5.90 -3.01
N ILE A 18 -4.97 -5.12 -4.09
CA ILE A 18 -5.42 -3.74 -4.21
C ILE A 18 -6.94 -3.71 -4.36
N VAL A 19 -7.59 -2.94 -3.49
CA VAL A 19 -9.05 -2.74 -3.50
C VAL A 19 -9.45 -1.37 -4.02
N PHE A 20 -8.52 -0.41 -4.01
CA PHE A 20 -8.69 0.94 -4.54
C PHE A 20 -7.34 1.56 -4.87
N GLU A 21 -7.24 2.28 -5.97
CA GLU A 21 -6.10 3.12 -6.28
C GLU A 21 -6.53 4.36 -7.08
N ASP A 22 -5.85 5.48 -6.82
CA ASP A 22 -5.93 6.68 -7.63
C ASP A 22 -4.54 7.34 -7.74
N GLU A 23 -4.48 8.59 -8.21
CA GLU A 23 -3.22 9.33 -8.39
C GLU A 23 -2.52 9.66 -7.07
N GLN A 24 -3.24 9.68 -5.95
CA GLN A 24 -2.72 10.14 -4.65
C GLN A 24 -2.46 8.97 -3.70
N VAL A 25 -3.30 7.93 -3.73
CA VAL A 25 -3.29 6.86 -2.74
C VAL A 25 -3.50 5.47 -3.34
N VAL A 26 -3.07 4.45 -2.59
CA VAL A 26 -3.35 3.04 -2.86
C VAL A 26 -3.87 2.39 -1.58
N ALA A 27 -4.96 1.63 -1.69
CA ALA A 27 -5.52 0.82 -0.61
C ALA A 27 -5.47 -0.67 -0.96
N PHE A 28 -4.97 -1.49 -0.04
CA PHE A 28 -4.83 -2.93 -0.25
C PHE A 28 -5.03 -3.71 1.05
N LYS A 29 -5.31 -5.01 0.94
CA LYS A 29 -5.51 -5.88 2.12
C LYS A 29 -4.18 -6.12 2.85
N ASP A 30 -4.23 -6.06 4.18
CA ASP A 30 -3.10 -6.50 5.01
C ASP A 30 -2.91 -8.02 4.86
N ILE A 31 -1.66 -8.46 4.77
CA ILE A 31 -1.30 -9.89 4.68
C ILE A 31 -1.49 -10.65 6.01
N TYR A 32 -1.52 -9.93 7.14
CA TYR A 32 -1.77 -10.42 8.49
C TYR A 32 -2.93 -9.65 9.15
N PRO A 33 -4.16 -9.76 8.62
CA PRO A 33 -5.28 -8.95 9.05
C PRO A 33 -5.62 -9.17 10.53
N LYS A 34 -5.86 -8.07 11.26
CA LYS A 34 -6.25 -8.08 12.69
C LYS A 34 -7.77 -7.94 12.93
N ALA A 35 -8.55 -7.85 11.86
CA ALA A 35 -10.00 -7.73 11.87
C ALA A 35 -10.58 -8.37 10.60
N ALA A 36 -11.90 -8.59 10.56
CA ALA A 36 -12.58 -9.17 9.41
C ALA A 36 -12.37 -8.37 8.11
N VAL A 37 -12.27 -7.05 8.23
CA VAL A 37 -11.82 -6.14 7.18
C VAL A 37 -10.66 -5.35 7.72
N HIS A 38 -9.49 -5.50 7.11
CA HIS A 38 -8.29 -4.77 7.46
C HIS A 38 -7.58 -4.35 6.18
N LEU A 39 -7.61 -3.04 5.92
CA LEU A 39 -7.02 -2.43 4.73
C LEU A 39 -5.95 -1.45 5.17
N LEU A 40 -4.83 -1.44 4.45
CA LEU A 40 -3.81 -0.43 4.57
C LEU A 40 -4.03 0.59 3.45
N LEU A 41 -4.08 1.87 3.82
CA LEU A 41 -4.13 3.01 2.89
C LEU A 41 -2.82 3.78 3.00
N ILE A 42 -2.11 3.91 1.89
CA ILE A 42 -0.84 4.62 1.82
C ILE A 42 -0.88 5.71 0.74
N PRO A 43 -0.18 6.84 0.93
CA PRO A 43 0.07 7.78 -0.15
C PRO A 43 1.05 7.19 -1.18
N ARG A 44 0.89 7.54 -2.46
CA ARG A 44 1.90 7.27 -3.50
C ARG A 44 3.19 8.06 -3.25
N GLN A 45 3.08 9.24 -2.65
CA GLN A 45 4.22 10.01 -2.21
C GLN A 45 4.82 9.40 -0.93
N HIS A 46 6.13 9.12 -0.95
CA HIS A 46 6.85 8.66 0.24
C HIS A 46 7.04 9.81 1.23
N ILE A 47 6.44 9.70 2.41
CA ILE A 47 6.53 10.67 3.50
C ILE A 47 7.17 9.99 4.71
N VAL A 48 8.21 10.61 5.27
CA VAL A 48 8.89 10.15 6.48
C VAL A 48 8.46 11.00 7.67
N SER A 49 8.43 10.39 8.85
CA SER A 49 8.12 11.03 10.14
C SER A 49 9.34 11.13 11.02
#